data_AF-A0A396S5E8-F1
#
_entry.id   AF-A0A396S5E8-F1
#
_cell.length_a   1.000
_cell.length_b   1.000
_cell.length_c   1.000
_cell.angle_alpha   90.00
_cell.angle_beta   90.00
_cell.angle_gamma   90.00
#
_symmetry.space_group_name_H-M   'P 1'
#
loop_
_entity.id
_entity.type
_entity.pdbx_description
1 polymer ?
#
loop_
_entity_poly.entity_id
_entity_poly.type
_entity_poly.pdbx_seq_one_letter_code
_entity_poly.pdbx_strand_id
1 'polypeptide(L)' 'MNALLNDLRNATEFYRCVEASRRAGESVSETGTQRDADDWLRWAALALGDELRRQHDAGEDGAA' A
#
# COMPACT_ATOMS: atom_id res chain seq x y z
N MET A 1 -10.34 -9.60 0.67
CA MET A 1 -9.54 -9.42 -0.57
C MET A 1 -9.84 -8.12 -1.32
N ASN A 2 -11.07 -7.89 -1.80
CA ASN A 2 -11.37 -6.71 -2.64
C ASN A 2 -11.06 -5.36 -1.94
N ALA A 3 -11.27 -5.27 -0.63
CA ALA A 3 -10.90 -4.09 0.17
C ALA A 3 -9.38 -3.84 0.22
N LEU A 4 -8.55 -4.88 0.36
CA LEU A 4 -7.08 -4.75 0.42
C LEU A 4 -6.48 -4.36 -0.94
N LEU A 5 -7.05 -4.89 -2.03
CA LEU A 5 -6.66 -4.49 -3.38
C LEU A 5 -7.02 -3.03 -3.65
N ASN A 6 -8.20 -2.58 -3.21
CA ASN A 6 -8.58 -1.18 -3.32
C ASN A 6 -7.70 -0.27 -2.45
N ASP A 7 -7.35 -0.70 -1.24
CA ASP A 7 -6.47 0.07 -0.36
C ASP A 7 -5.07 0.23 -0.96
N LEU A 8 -4.48 -0.85 -1.47
CA LEU A 8 -3.18 -0.80 -2.17
C LEU A 8 -3.23 0.06 -3.44
N ARG A 9 -4.33 0.00 -4.20
CA ARG A 9 -4.54 0.87 -5.36
C ARG A 9 -4.55 2.34 -4.93
N ASN A 10 -5.34 2.68 -3.92
CA ASN A 10 -5.47 4.06 -3.45
C ASN A 10 -4.13 4.59 -2.90
N ALA A 11 -3.40 3.78 -2.12
CA ALA A 11 -2.06 4.15 -1.64
C ALA A 11 -1.07 4.37 -2.81
N THR A 12 -1.15 3.55 -3.85
CA THR A 12 -0.32 3.69 -5.06
C THR A 12 -0.66 4.98 -5.82
N GLU A 13 -1.94 5.29 -5.97
CA GLU A 13 -2.40 6.53 -6.62
C GLU A 13 -1.95 7.76 -5.84
N PHE A 14 -2.09 7.74 -4.51
CA PHE A 14 -1.63 8.82 -3.64
C PHE A 14 -0.12 9.03 -3.75
N TYR A 15 0.68 7.96 -3.68
CA TYR A 15 2.13 8.03 -3.88
C TYR A 15 2.51 8.69 -5.21
N ARG A 16 1.83 8.35 -6.31
CA ARG A 16 2.06 8.97 -7.62
C ARG A 16 1.72 10.46 -7.63
N CYS A 17 0.64 10.87 -6.95
CA CYS A 17 0.30 12.28 -6.80
C CYS A 17 1.40 13.03 -6.03
N VAL A 18 1.89 12.47 -4.92
CA VAL A 18 2.95 13.07 -4.11
C VAL A 18 4.26 13.19 -4.90
N GLU A 19 4.64 12.17 -5.68
CA GLU A 19 5.80 12.24 -6.57
C GLU A 19 5.65 13.31 -7.65
N ALA A 20 4.45 13.49 -8.21
CA ALA A 20 4.17 14.55 -9.18
C ALA A 20 4.32 15.94 -8.55
N SER A 21 3.73 16.16 -7.37
CA SER A 21 3.90 17.38 -6.58
C SER A 21 5.37 17.68 -6.27
N ARG A 22 6.14 16.66 -5.85
CA ARG A 22 7.59 16.81 -5.60
C ARG A 22 8.34 17.29 -6.84
N ARG A 23 8.04 16.72 -8.01
CA ARG A 23 8.66 17.10 -9.29
C ARG A 23 8.24 18.50 -9.75
N ALA A 24 7.05 18.94 -9.37
CA ALA A 24 6.57 20.30 -9.61
C ALA A 24 7.22 21.34 -8.67
N GLY A 25 8.02 20.90 -7.68
CA GLY A 25 8.70 21.77 -6.72
C GLY A 25 7.89 22.11 -5.49
N GLU A 26 6.78 21.39 -5.23
CA GLU A 26 6.02 21.55 -3.99
C GLU A 26 6.77 20.91 -2.80
N SER A 27 6.69 21.54 -1.63
CA SER A 27 7.38 21.14 -0.39
C SER A 27 6.79 19.89 0.30
N VAL A 28 6.51 18.82 -0.46
CA VAL A 28 5.93 17.57 0.08
C VAL A 28 6.86 16.82 1.05
N SER A 29 8.16 17.09 1.02
CA SER A 29 9.14 16.54 1.97
C SER A 29 9.14 17.30 3.30
N GLU A 30 8.90 18.61 3.29
CA GLU A 30 8.86 19.44 4.50
C GLU A 30 7.57 19.24 5.28
N THR A 31 6.47 18.93 4.59
CA THR A 31 5.17 18.65 5.19
C THR A 31 5.03 17.24 5.75
N GLY A 32 5.99 16.34 5.50
CA GLY A 32 5.91 14.93 5.85
C GLY A 32 5.04 14.08 4.92
N THR A 33 4.37 14.70 3.94
CA THR A 33 3.46 14.02 3.00
C THR A 33 4.15 12.91 2.20
N GLN A 34 5.43 13.08 1.85
CA GLN A 34 6.22 12.00 1.25
C GLN A 34 6.32 10.77 2.17
N ARG A 35 6.64 10.97 3.44
CA ARG A 35 6.75 9.88 4.41
C ARG A 35 5.40 9.19 4.58
N ASP A 36 4.31 9.95 4.68
CA ASP A 36 2.96 9.38 4.83
C ASP A 36 2.58 8.51 3.61
N ALA A 37 2.94 8.95 2.40
CA ALA A 37 2.72 8.18 1.19
C ALA A 37 3.55 6.88 1.16
N ASP A 38 4.82 6.96 1.56
CA ASP A 38 5.72 5.80 1.66
C ASP A 38 5.19 4.78 2.68
N ASP A 39 4.78 5.26 3.86
CA ASP A 39 4.30 4.44 4.97
C ASP A 39 2.96 3.77 4.64
N TRP A 40 2.00 4.51 4.05
CA TRP A 40 0.73 3.93 3.65
C TRP A 40 0.92 2.86 2.57
N LEU A 41 1.73 3.14 1.54
CA LEU A 41 2.02 2.16 0.48
C LEU A 41 2.63 0.88 1.06
N ARG A 42 3.56 1.02 2.00
CA ARG A 42 4.17 -0.11 2.70
C ARG A 42 3.14 -0.92 3.49
N TRP A 43 2.30 -0.26 4.29
CA TRP A 43 1.32 -0.96 5.12
C TRP A 43 0.25 -1.68 4.29
N ALA A 44 -0.25 -1.04 3.22
CA ALA A 44 -1.22 -1.66 2.33
C ALA A 44 -0.65 -2.92 1.64
N ALA A 45 0.62 -2.87 1.22
CA ALA A 45 1.30 -4.01 0.62
C ALA A 45 1.50 -5.17 1.62
N LEU A 46 1.91 -4.85 2.85
CA LEU A 46 2.06 -5.86 3.91
C LEU A 46 0.73 -6.52 4.27
N ALA A 47 -0.33 -5.72 4.45
CA ALA A 47 -1.66 -6.24 4.78
C ALA A 47 -2.21 -7.18 3.69
N LEU A 48 -2.00 -6.85 2.41
CA LEU A 48 -2.36 -7.74 1.31
C LEU A 48 -1.52 -9.03 1.31
N GLY A 49 -0.21 -8.92 1.52
CA GLY A 49 0.69 -10.07 1.57
C GLY A 49 0.32 -11.04 2.71
N ASP A 50 0.00 -10.51 3.89
CA ASP A 50 -0.41 -11.30 5.05
C ASP A 50 -1.73 -12.03 4.80
N GLU A 51 -2.71 -11.39 4.16
CA GLU A 51 -3.97 -12.04 3.82
C GLU A 51 -3.79 -13.13 2.75
N LEU A 52 -2.93 -12.90 1.74
CA LEU A 52 -2.62 -13.91 0.72
C LEU A 52 -1.97 -15.14 1.34
N ARG A 53 -1.01 -14.93 2.24
CA ARG A 53 -0.36 -16.02 2.99
C ARG A 53 -1.37 -16.78 3.85
N ARG A 54 -2.23 -16.08 4.57
CA ARG A 54 -3.30 -16.71 5.37
C ARG A 54 -4.24 -17.58 4.52
N GLN A 55 -4.56 -17.15 3.30
CA GLN A 55 -5.41 -17.93 2.40
C GLN A 55 -4.70 -19.15 1.82
N HIS A 56 -3.39 -19.04 1.56
CA HIS A 56 -2.56 -20.17 1.16
C HIS A 56 -2.54 -21.25 2.24
N ASP A 57 -2.17 -20.87 3.48
CA ASP A 57 -2.05 -21.79 4.61
C ASP A 57 -3.39 -22.49 4.91
N ALA A 58 -4.51 -21.75 4.89
CA ALA A 58 -5.84 -22.31 5.08
C ALA A 58 -6.28 -23.28 3.95
N GLY A 59 -5.73 -23.11 2.75
CA GLY A 59 -5.97 -24.00 1.62
C GLY A 59 -5.19 -25.32 1.72
N GLU A 60 -4.01 -25.30 2.34
CA GLU A 60 -3.19 -26.49 2.58
C GLU A 60 -3.72 -27.33 3.75
N ASP A 61 -4.18 -26.69 4.83
CA ASP A 61 -4.73 -27.39 6.01
C ASP A 61 -6.09 -28.08 5.75
N GLY A 62 -6.85 -27.61 4.75
CA GLY A 62 -8.13 -28.21 4.36
C GLY A 62 -8.01 -29.42 3.42
N ALA A 63 -6.81 -29.73 2.94
CA ALA A 63 -6.54 -30.82 2.00
C ALA A 63 -5.89 -32.06 2.68
N ALA A 64 -5.71 -32.03 4.00
CA ALA A 64 -5.11 -33.10 4.81
C ALA A 64 -6.14 -34.05 5.46
#